data_AF-W1XJX0-F1
#
_entry.id   AF-W1XJX0-F1
#
_cell.length_a   1.000
_cell.length_b   1.000
_cell.length_c   1.000
_cell.angle_alpha   90.00
_cell.angle_beta   90.00
_cell.angle_gamma   90.00
#
_symmetry.space_group_name_H-M   'P 1'
#
loop_
_entity.id
_entity.type
_entity.pdbx_description
1 polymer ?
#
loop_
_entity_poly.entity_id
_entity_poly.type
_entity_poly.pdbx_seq_one_letter_code
_entity_poly.pdbx_strand_id
1 'polypeptide(L)'
;QARGRGGFVRSSWQEVNELIAASNVYTIKNYGPDRVAGFSPIPAMSMVSYASGARYLSLIGGTCLSFYDWYCDLPPASPQTWGEQTD
;
A
#
# COMPACT_ATOMS: atom_id res chain seq x y z
N GLN A 1 3.55 18.45 17.66
CA GLN A 1 2.97 17.61 16.57
C GLN A 1 3.00 18.44 15.29
N ALA A 2 3.51 17.91 14.16
CA ALA A 2 3.87 18.74 12.99
C ALA A 2 3.24 18.36 11.63
N ARG A 3 2.59 17.19 11.53
CA ARG A 3 1.93 16.75 10.27
C ARG A 3 0.83 17.74 9.86
N GLY A 4 0.65 17.93 8.54
CA GLY A 4 -0.38 18.82 7.97
C GLY A 4 -0.04 20.32 7.98
N ARG A 5 1.20 20.73 8.31
CA ARG A 5 1.60 22.15 8.42
C ARG A 5 2.44 22.69 7.25
N GLY A 6 2.75 21.88 6.24
CA GLY A 6 3.44 22.34 5.01
C GLY A 6 4.93 22.70 5.15
N GLY A 7 5.53 22.59 6.35
CA GLY A 7 6.95 22.86 6.61
C GLY A 7 7.89 21.77 6.07
N PHE A 8 7.96 21.62 4.75
CA PHE A 8 8.84 20.66 4.09
C PHE A 8 10.28 21.17 3.97
N VAL A 9 11.24 20.24 4.00
CA VAL A 9 12.66 20.50 3.75
C VAL A 9 13.10 19.63 2.56
N ARG A 10 13.93 20.17 1.67
CA ARG A 10 14.49 19.40 0.54
C ARG A 10 15.56 18.44 1.03
N SER A 11 15.49 17.20 0.59
CA SER A 11 16.36 16.08 0.96
C SER A 11 16.89 15.35 -0.29
N SER A 12 17.81 14.40 -0.11
CA SER A 12 18.35 13.54 -1.18
C SER A 12 17.59 12.21 -1.30
N TRP A 13 17.66 11.56 -2.46
CA TRP A 13 17.08 10.21 -2.63
C TRP A 13 17.72 9.19 -1.68
N GLN A 14 19.03 9.28 -1.47
CA GLN A 14 19.79 8.40 -0.59
C GLN A 14 19.28 8.50 0.86
N GLU A 15 19.18 9.72 1.38
CA GLU A 15 18.69 10.02 2.74
C GLU A 15 17.24 9.54 2.96
N VAL A 16 16.32 9.88 2.05
CA VAL A 16 14.91 9.45 2.16
C VAL A 16 14.77 7.92 2.06
N ASN A 17 15.52 7.28 1.16
CA ASN A 17 15.49 5.83 1.01
C ASN A 17 16.05 5.11 2.25
N GLU A 18 17.13 5.63 2.86
CA GLU A 18 17.68 5.08 4.10
C GLU A 18 16.69 5.21 5.26
N LEU A 19 16.03 6.36 5.42
CA LEU A 19 15.01 6.58 6.45
C LEU A 19 13.80 5.64 6.29
N ILE A 20 13.32 5.44 5.06
CA ILE A 20 12.21 4.50 4.77
C ILE A 20 12.65 3.05 5.03
N ALA A 21 13.83 2.65 4.56
CA ALA A 21 14.35 1.31 4.77
C ALA A 21 14.56 0.99 6.26
N ALA A 22 15.14 1.92 7.02
CA ALA A 22 15.33 1.79 8.45
C ALA A 22 13.99 1.68 9.20
N SER A 23 12.99 2.48 8.83
CA SER A 23 11.63 2.40 9.38
C SER A 23 10.98 1.04 9.12
N ASN A 24 11.10 0.52 7.89
CA ASN A 24 10.51 -0.78 7.53
C ASN A 24 11.24 -1.94 8.23
N VAL A 25 12.58 -1.96 8.22
CA VAL A 25 13.38 -2.98 8.93
C VAL A 25 13.11 -2.97 10.43
N TYR A 26 13.02 -1.78 11.06
CA TYR A 26 12.63 -1.66 12.46
C TYR A 26 11.23 -2.21 12.73
N THR A 27 10.26 -1.85 11.88
CA THR A 27 8.87 -2.29 12.03
C THR A 27 8.74 -3.81 11.92
N ILE A 28 9.31 -4.40 10.86
CA ILE A 28 9.36 -5.85 10.63
C ILE A 28 9.99 -6.57 11.82
N LYS A 29 11.15 -6.09 12.30
CA LYS A 29 11.91 -6.73 13.38
C LYS A 29 11.21 -6.72 14.75
N ASN A 30 10.46 -5.66 15.07
CA ASN A 30 9.85 -5.50 16.39
C ASN A 30 8.37 -5.92 16.45
N TYR A 31 7.64 -5.86 15.34
CA TYR A 31 6.17 -6.00 15.34
C TYR A 31 5.59 -6.94 14.28
N GLY A 32 6.42 -7.51 13.40
CA GLY A 32 5.99 -8.33 12.27
C GLY A 32 5.89 -7.54 10.95
N PRO A 33 5.99 -8.21 9.79
CA PRO A 33 5.99 -7.56 8.48
C PRO A 33 4.60 -7.11 8.03
N ASP A 34 3.53 -7.71 8.57
CA ASP A 34 2.11 -7.30 8.42
C ASP A 34 1.88 -5.83 8.81
N ARG A 35 2.76 -5.27 9.64
CA ARG A 35 2.72 -3.87 10.07
C ARG A 35 3.27 -2.88 9.04
N VAL A 36 3.86 -3.38 7.94
CA VAL A 36 4.19 -2.57 6.76
C VAL A 36 3.08 -2.74 5.73
N ALA A 37 2.07 -1.87 5.80
CA ALA A 37 0.97 -1.84 4.84
C ALA A 37 1.16 -0.75 3.78
N GLY A 38 0.60 -0.98 2.59
CA GLY A 38 0.56 0.03 1.51
C GLY A 38 -0.74 0.01 0.72
N PHE A 39 -1.06 1.15 0.12
CA PHE A 39 -2.29 1.39 -0.62
C PHE A 39 -1.99 2.02 -1.98
N SER A 40 -2.42 1.36 -3.04
CA SER A 40 -2.40 1.86 -4.42
C SER A 40 -3.68 1.35 -5.08
N PRO A 41 -4.70 2.20 -5.27
CA PRO A 41 -6.00 1.77 -5.76
C PRO A 41 -6.02 1.59 -7.29
N ILE A 42 -7.01 0.83 -7.78
CA ILE A 42 -7.35 0.66 -9.21
C ILE A 42 -6.14 0.27 -10.10
N PRO A 43 -5.68 -0.99 -10.03
CA PRO A 43 -4.53 -1.48 -10.81
C PRO A 43 -4.63 -1.22 -12.33
N ALA A 44 -5.85 -1.27 -12.88
CA ALA A 44 -6.12 -1.06 -14.29
C ALA A 44 -5.68 0.32 -14.82
N MET A 45 -5.64 1.35 -13.97
CA MET A 45 -5.23 2.71 -14.37
C MET A 45 -3.72 2.83 -14.59
N SER A 46 -2.90 2.02 -13.91
CA SER A 46 -1.44 2.02 -14.08
C SER A 46 -0.80 0.72 -13.55
N MET A 47 -0.95 -0.36 -14.31
CA MET A 47 -0.57 -1.72 -13.86
C MET A 47 0.88 -1.83 -13.38
N VAL A 48 1.83 -1.18 -14.06
CA VAL A 48 3.26 -1.19 -13.67
C VAL A 48 3.50 -0.44 -12.37
N SER A 49 2.85 0.72 -12.19
CA SER A 49 2.95 1.53 -10.96
C SER A 49 2.40 0.75 -9.76
N TYR A 50 1.21 0.17 -9.90
CA TYR A 50 0.59 -0.69 -8.89
C TYR A 50 1.48 -1.90 -8.56
N ALA A 51 1.92 -2.64 -9.59
CA ALA A 51 2.73 -3.83 -9.43
C ALA A 51 4.08 -3.54 -8.77
N SER A 52 4.66 -2.35 -8.96
CA SER A 52 5.92 -1.97 -8.29
C SER A 52 5.77 -1.93 -6.76
N GLY A 53 4.71 -1.29 -6.25
CA GLY A 53 4.41 -1.20 -4.82
C GLY A 53 3.94 -2.53 -4.25
N ALA A 54 3.03 -3.22 -4.95
CA ALA A 54 2.53 -4.53 -4.52
C ALA A 54 3.66 -5.56 -4.41
N ARG A 55 4.54 -5.64 -5.42
CA ARG A 55 5.71 -6.53 -5.39
C ARG A 55 6.70 -6.17 -4.29
N TYR A 56 6.95 -4.88 -4.04
CA TYR A 56 7.80 -4.45 -2.93
C TYR A 56 7.27 -4.96 -1.59
N LEU A 57 5.97 -4.77 -1.32
CA LEU A 57 5.31 -5.26 -0.12
C LEU A 57 5.38 -6.79 -0.01
N SER A 58 5.02 -7.52 -1.07
CA SER A 58 5.11 -8.99 -1.08
C SER A 58 6.51 -9.53 -0.78
N LEU A 59 7.56 -8.86 -1.26
CA LEU A 59 8.95 -9.27 -1.02
C LEU A 59 9.44 -9.04 0.42
N ILE A 60 8.80 -8.15 1.18
CA ILE A 60 9.12 -7.91 2.60
C ILE A 60 8.08 -8.51 3.57
N GLY A 61 7.07 -9.22 3.06
CA GLY A 61 5.96 -9.78 3.85
C GLY A 61 4.88 -8.76 4.26
N GLY A 62 4.89 -7.57 3.66
CA GLY A 62 3.93 -6.50 3.91
C GLY A 62 2.58 -6.70 3.21
N THR A 63 1.59 -5.91 3.61
CA THR A 63 0.18 -6.08 3.21
C THR A 63 -0.29 -5.00 2.23
N CYS A 64 -0.92 -5.41 1.13
CA CYS A 64 -1.68 -4.51 0.26
C CYS A 64 -3.10 -4.34 0.83
N LEU A 65 -3.59 -3.10 0.92
CA LEU A 65 -4.97 -2.82 1.31
C LEU A 65 -5.94 -2.94 0.12
N SER A 66 -7.19 -3.29 0.40
CA SER A 66 -8.27 -3.35 -0.59
C SER A 66 -8.76 -1.94 -1.00
N PHE A 67 -9.55 -1.86 -2.07
CA PHE A 67 -10.04 -0.58 -2.62
C PHE A 67 -11.46 -0.66 -3.17
N TYR A 68 -11.82 -1.76 -3.85
CA TYR A 68 -13.07 -1.87 -4.60
C TYR A 68 -14.30 -1.97 -3.67
N ASP A 69 -14.15 -2.73 -2.60
CA ASP A 69 -14.98 -2.76 -1.39
C ASP A 69 -14.96 -1.42 -0.63
N TRP A 70 -13.77 -0.86 -0.37
CA TRP A 70 -13.60 0.35 0.44
C TRP A 70 -14.16 1.63 -0.20
N TYR A 71 -14.19 1.69 -1.54
CA TYR A 71 -14.84 2.77 -2.30
C TYR A 71 -16.35 2.54 -2.52
N CYS A 72 -16.89 1.40 -2.09
CA CYS A 72 -18.25 0.93 -2.38
C CYS A 72 -18.53 0.71 -3.89
N ASP A 73 -17.49 0.55 -4.71
CA ASP A 73 -17.57 0.29 -6.15
C ASP A 73 -17.82 -1.21 -6.47
N LEU A 74 -17.46 -2.12 -5.55
CA LEU A 74 -17.74 -3.56 -5.61
C LEU A 74 -19.25 -3.80 -5.43
N PRO A 75 -19.98 -4.37 -6.42
CA PRO A 75 -21.39 -4.67 -6.28
C PRO A 75 -21.58 -5.96 -5.45
N PRO A 76 -21.95 -5.90 -4.15
CA PRO A 76 -21.92 -7.08 -3.28
C PRO A 76 -22.91 -8.17 -3.70
N ALA A 77 -23.93 -7.82 -4.48
CA ALA A 77 -24.93 -8.75 -4.98
C ALA A 77 -24.37 -9.75 -6.02
N SER A 78 -23.36 -9.41 -6.83
CA SER A 78 -22.82 -10.35 -7.83
C SER A 78 -22.04 -11.50 -7.18
N PRO A 79 -21.08 -11.25 -6.26
CA PRO A 79 -20.44 -12.31 -5.48
C PRO A 79 -21.41 -13.14 -4.64
N GLN A 80 -22.52 -12.55 -4.19
CA GLN A 80 -23.55 -13.24 -3.38
C GLN A 80 -24.52 -14.11 -4.21
N THR A 81 -24.73 -13.79 -5.50
CA THR A 81 -25.55 -14.59 -6.45
C THR A 81 -24.60 -15.75 -6.83
N TRP A 82 -23.46 -15.43 -7.46
CA TRP A 82 -22.82 -16.35 -8.41
C TRP A 82 -21.37 -16.67 -8.05
N GLY A 83 -20.77 -15.90 -7.13
CA GLY A 83 -19.37 -16.06 -6.70
C GLY A 83 -18.35 -15.25 -7.52
N GLU A 84 -18.80 -14.41 -8.44
CA GLU A 84 -17.94 -13.63 -9.34
C GLU A 84 -17.69 -12.21 -8.79
N GLN A 85 -16.43 -11.76 -8.81
CA GLN A 85 -16.03 -10.43 -8.29
C GLN A 85 -16.37 -9.29 -9.27
N THR A 86 -16.28 -9.60 -10.56
CA THR A 86 -16.77 -8.82 -11.69
C THR A 86 -17.33 -9.81 -12.72
N ASP A 87 -18.20 -9.32 -13.59
CA ASP A 87 -18.42 -9.90 -14.92
C ASP A 87 -17.13 -9.80 -15.78
#